data_AF-A0A6L8ER50-F1
#
_entry.id   AF-A0A6L8ER50-F1
#
_cell.length_a   1.000
_cell.length_b   1.000
_cell.length_c   1.000
_cell.angle_alpha   90.00
_cell.angle_beta   90.00
_cell.angle_gamma   90.00
#
_symmetry.space_group_name_H-M   'P 1'
#
loop_
_entity.id
_entity.type
_entity.pdbx_description
1 polymer ?
#
loop_
_entity_poly.entity_id
_entity_poly.type
_entity_poly.pdbx_seq_one_letter_code
_entity_poly.pdbx_strand_id
1 'polypeptide(L)'
;MRIIALLLFPFCLLIMQPCHAIREGTATADIFIKRYARSGDFGKLALWHEAAAECLMHISVPMNEIARDYYIRRGYKQWVARSKKEAREIQQQYKYHRKQAKIAWQKSKTSKRLLNTERENIAKFMAIWLPRYPNRFYEFGIYPTFFRKQREIAEQKDDYVKALQLEADAAEMCATQYEKIPITYGLEGYQKHRDAYQRHAALLRGRTQQNLKALPTEADKGKEIISSLETRRLYPRQRGDAILRMAKSDARVKAALGDQFGVHAYPSFQGFVWVVSFSNHGSGNIVTAIVDEKTAKVLDVF
;
A
#
# COMPACT_ATOMS: atom_id res chain seq x y z
N MET A 1 -12.05 -3.76 -46.02
CA MET A 1 -12.10 -4.65 -44.83
C MET A 1 -11.64 -3.87 -43.61
N ARG A 2 -12.61 -3.27 -42.91
CA ARG A 2 -12.48 -2.58 -41.62
C ARG A 2 -13.21 -3.48 -40.62
N ILE A 3 -12.51 -4.10 -39.67
CA ILE A 3 -13.06 -4.80 -38.48
C ILE A 3 -11.92 -5.35 -37.58
N ILE A 4 -10.65 -5.36 -38.02
CA ILE A 4 -9.55 -5.91 -37.19
C ILE A 4 -9.07 -4.94 -36.09
N ALA A 5 -9.38 -3.64 -36.19
CA ALA A 5 -8.93 -2.64 -35.20
C ALA A 5 -9.78 -2.56 -33.91
N LEU A 6 -10.92 -3.28 -33.82
CA LEU A 6 -11.86 -3.18 -32.69
C LEU A 6 -11.69 -4.28 -31.62
N LEU A 7 -10.80 -5.25 -31.83
CA LEU A 7 -10.63 -6.40 -30.91
C LEU A 7 -9.38 -6.31 -30.01
N LEU A 8 -8.55 -5.28 -30.15
CA LEU A 8 -7.40 -5.04 -29.24
C LEU A 8 -7.74 -4.14 -28.04
N PHE A 9 -9.00 -3.75 -27.87
CA PHE A 9 -9.43 -2.84 -26.79
C PHE A 9 -9.83 -3.48 -25.43
N PRO A 10 -9.97 -4.82 -25.24
CA PRO A 10 -10.20 -5.34 -23.88
C PRO A 10 -8.89 -5.69 -23.13
N PHE A 11 -7.75 -5.80 -23.81
CA PHE A 11 -6.49 -6.18 -23.14
C PHE A 11 -5.80 -5.03 -22.39
N CYS A 12 -6.08 -3.77 -22.74
CA CYS A 12 -5.53 -2.61 -22.02
C CYS A 12 -6.32 -2.24 -20.74
N LEU A 13 -7.43 -2.92 -20.45
CA LEU A 13 -8.27 -2.64 -19.28
C LEU A 13 -7.90 -3.46 -18.02
N LEU A 14 -6.92 -4.37 -18.10
CA LEU A 14 -6.53 -5.24 -16.99
C LEU A 14 -5.30 -4.79 -16.19
N ILE A 15 -4.60 -3.71 -16.56
CA ILE A 15 -3.33 -3.30 -15.91
C ILE A 15 -3.47 -2.00 -15.07
N MET A 16 -4.70 -1.52 -14.83
CA MET A 16 -4.90 -0.36 -13.95
C MET A 16 -5.98 -0.62 -12.90
N GLN A 17 -5.66 -1.52 -11.97
CA GLN A 17 -6.29 -1.53 -10.67
C GLN A 17 -5.46 -0.70 -9.67
N PRO A 18 -5.80 0.58 -9.41
CA PRO A 18 -5.44 1.25 -8.16
C PRO A 18 -6.01 0.57 -6.89
N CYS A 19 -6.52 -0.67 -7.00
CA CYS A 19 -7.18 -1.45 -5.95
C CYS A 19 -6.18 -2.23 -5.05
N HIS A 20 -4.95 -2.50 -5.51
CA HIS A 20 -3.97 -3.24 -4.71
C HIS A 20 -3.39 -2.42 -3.56
N ALA A 21 -3.00 -1.17 -3.82
CA ALA A 21 -2.37 -0.30 -2.81
C ALA A 21 -3.25 -0.08 -1.57
N ILE A 22 -4.57 0.04 -1.79
CA ILE A 22 -5.56 0.20 -0.72
C ILE A 22 -5.60 -1.01 0.22
N ARG A 23 -5.22 -2.21 -0.26
CA ARG A 23 -5.36 -3.49 0.47
C ARG A 23 -4.02 -4.18 0.76
N GLU A 24 -2.88 -3.55 0.48
CA GLU A 24 -1.56 -4.18 0.63
C GLU A 24 -1.30 -4.65 2.08
N GLY A 25 -1.74 -3.88 3.09
CA GLY A 25 -1.64 -4.29 4.50
C GLY A 25 -2.44 -5.55 4.79
N THR A 26 -3.71 -5.60 4.38
CA THR A 26 -4.58 -6.78 4.52
C THR A 26 -4.02 -7.99 3.78
N ALA A 27 -3.55 -7.82 2.54
CA ALA A 27 -2.93 -8.90 1.76
C ALA A 27 -1.65 -9.44 2.42
N THR A 28 -0.91 -8.60 3.13
CA THR A 28 0.27 -9.04 3.88
C THR A 28 -0.11 -9.76 5.17
N ALA A 29 -1.16 -9.31 5.85
CA ALA A 29 -1.74 -10.02 6.99
C ALA A 29 -2.24 -11.43 6.58
N ASP A 30 -2.76 -11.60 5.37
CA ASP A 30 -3.20 -12.89 4.83
C ASP A 30 -2.08 -13.95 4.76
N ILE A 31 -0.82 -13.54 4.63
CA ILE A 31 0.32 -14.46 4.66
C ILE A 31 0.43 -15.11 6.04
N PHE A 32 0.26 -14.33 7.11
CA PHE A 32 0.26 -14.84 8.48
C PHE A 32 -1.02 -15.61 8.82
N ILE A 33 -2.17 -15.21 8.28
CA ILE A 33 -3.41 -15.99 8.36
C ILE A 33 -3.19 -17.39 7.79
N LYS A 34 -2.61 -17.50 6.57
CA LYS A 34 -2.31 -18.80 5.94
C LYS A 34 -1.36 -19.63 6.80
N ARG A 35 -0.32 -19.01 7.36
CA ARG A 35 0.62 -19.66 8.29
C ARG A 35 -0.10 -20.32 9.46
N TYR A 36 -0.86 -19.53 10.21
CA TYR A 36 -1.46 -20.00 11.46
C TYR A 36 -2.68 -20.88 11.25
N ALA A 37 -3.36 -20.75 10.10
CA ALA A 37 -4.36 -21.72 9.67
C ALA A 37 -3.73 -23.10 9.42
N ARG A 38 -2.59 -23.17 8.73
CA ARG A 38 -1.86 -24.43 8.48
C ARG A 38 -1.33 -25.05 9.76
N SER A 39 -0.78 -24.24 10.67
CA SER A 39 -0.22 -24.75 11.94
C SER A 39 -1.28 -25.05 13.01
N GLY A 40 -2.55 -24.74 12.77
CA GLY A 40 -3.63 -24.92 13.74
C GLY A 40 -3.55 -23.98 14.97
N ASP A 41 -2.76 -22.91 14.92
CA ASP A 41 -2.69 -21.94 16.03
C ASP A 41 -3.84 -20.93 15.91
N PHE A 42 -5.02 -21.35 16.37
CA PHE A 42 -6.24 -20.56 16.27
C PHE A 42 -6.19 -19.24 17.05
N GLY A 43 -5.36 -19.15 18.09
CA GLY A 43 -5.18 -17.92 18.86
C GLY A 43 -4.45 -16.86 18.04
N LYS A 44 -3.34 -17.23 17.40
CA LYS A 44 -2.62 -16.31 16.49
C LYS A 44 -3.39 -16.05 15.20
N LEU A 45 -4.07 -17.06 14.67
CA LEU A 45 -4.94 -16.91 13.50
C LEU A 45 -6.02 -15.84 13.75
N ALA A 46 -6.65 -15.87 14.93
CA ALA A 46 -7.65 -14.87 15.29
C ALA A 46 -7.07 -13.45 15.29
N LEU A 47 -5.89 -13.29 15.91
CA LEU A 47 -5.19 -12.00 15.95
C LEU A 47 -4.85 -11.46 14.56
N TRP A 48 -4.41 -12.30 13.63
CA TRP A 48 -4.08 -11.84 12.28
C TRP A 48 -5.31 -11.52 11.43
N HIS A 49 -6.44 -12.19 11.67
CA HIS A 49 -7.72 -11.72 11.12
C HIS A 49 -8.12 -10.36 11.71
N GLU A 50 -7.89 -10.11 13.00
CA GLU A 50 -8.13 -8.78 13.60
C GLU A 50 -7.21 -7.72 12.97
N ALA A 51 -5.91 -8.01 12.82
CA ALA A 51 -4.95 -7.12 12.17
C ALA A 51 -5.33 -6.81 10.71
N ALA A 52 -5.79 -7.82 9.96
CA ALA A 52 -6.29 -7.63 8.59
C ALA A 52 -7.50 -6.69 8.54
N ALA A 53 -8.43 -6.83 9.51
CA ALA A 53 -9.58 -5.93 9.65
C ALA A 53 -9.15 -4.51 10.08
N GLU A 54 -8.16 -4.38 10.96
CA GLU A 54 -7.60 -3.09 11.35
C GLU A 54 -6.93 -2.36 10.18
N CYS A 55 -6.20 -3.07 9.31
CA CYS A 55 -5.68 -2.50 8.07
C CYS A 55 -6.80 -1.92 7.20
N LEU A 56 -7.91 -2.66 7.04
CA LEU A 56 -9.04 -2.18 6.26
C LEU A 56 -9.65 -0.91 6.87
N MET A 57 -9.84 -0.91 8.19
CA MET A 57 -10.49 0.18 8.91
C MET A 57 -9.62 1.44 9.00
N HIS A 58 -8.33 1.30 9.28
CA HIS A 58 -7.44 2.43 9.55
C HIS A 58 -6.64 2.89 8.33
N ILE A 59 -6.58 2.10 7.25
CA ILE A 59 -5.85 2.46 6.03
C ILE A 59 -6.82 2.53 4.86
N SER A 60 -7.49 1.42 4.53
CA SER A 60 -8.28 1.34 3.29
C SER A 60 -9.50 2.26 3.28
N VAL A 61 -10.27 2.28 4.36
CA VAL A 61 -11.45 3.15 4.52
C VAL A 61 -11.06 4.63 4.38
N PRO A 62 -10.16 5.20 5.21
CA PRO A 62 -9.82 6.61 5.11
C PRO A 62 -9.21 6.98 3.75
N MET A 63 -8.36 6.12 3.16
CA MET A 63 -7.83 6.37 1.82
C MET A 63 -8.93 6.50 0.76
N ASN A 64 -9.89 5.58 0.75
CA ASN A 64 -10.99 5.61 -0.20
C ASN A 64 -11.94 6.80 0.05
N GLU A 65 -12.20 7.17 1.31
CA GLU A 65 -13.01 8.33 1.66
C GLU A 65 -12.36 9.64 1.19
N ILE A 66 -11.07 9.84 1.47
CA ILE A 66 -10.32 11.01 1.00
C ILE A 66 -10.40 11.14 -0.52
N ALA A 67 -10.20 10.04 -1.24
CA ALA A 67 -10.29 10.01 -2.70
C ALA A 67 -11.70 10.33 -3.19
N ARG A 68 -12.72 9.68 -2.61
CA ARG A 68 -14.12 9.89 -2.97
C ARG A 68 -14.55 11.33 -2.76
N ASP A 69 -14.22 11.92 -1.62
CA ASP A 69 -14.59 13.29 -1.28
C ASP A 69 -13.96 14.27 -2.27
N TYR A 70 -12.70 14.04 -2.66
CA TYR A 70 -12.06 14.79 -3.72
C TYR A 70 -12.81 14.68 -5.06
N TYR A 71 -13.14 13.45 -5.48
CA TYR A 71 -13.86 13.21 -6.73
C TYR A 71 -15.25 13.86 -6.74
N ILE A 72 -15.97 13.85 -5.61
CA ILE A 72 -17.26 14.52 -5.47
C ILE A 72 -17.11 16.03 -5.63
N ARG A 73 -16.19 16.66 -4.87
CA ARG A 73 -15.98 18.12 -4.91
C ARG A 73 -15.58 18.63 -6.29
N ARG A 74 -14.85 17.83 -7.07
CA ARG A 74 -14.36 18.19 -8.41
C ARG A 74 -15.24 17.66 -9.56
N GLY A 75 -16.37 17.00 -9.26
CA GLY A 75 -17.33 16.56 -10.28
C GLY A 75 -16.94 15.31 -11.08
N TYR A 76 -15.98 14.50 -10.62
CA TYR A 76 -15.49 13.31 -11.31
C TYR A 76 -16.42 12.09 -11.14
N LYS A 77 -17.61 12.12 -11.78
CA LYS A 77 -18.69 11.12 -11.59
C LYS A 77 -18.25 9.65 -11.72
N GLN A 78 -17.43 9.30 -12.72
CA GLN A 78 -16.94 7.93 -12.91
C GLN A 78 -16.05 7.46 -11.74
N TRP A 79 -15.17 8.34 -11.24
CA TRP A 79 -14.31 8.06 -10.10
C TRP A 79 -15.08 7.98 -8.78
N VAL A 80 -16.17 8.75 -8.65
CA VAL A 80 -17.13 8.60 -7.53
C VAL A 80 -17.81 7.22 -7.57
N ALA A 81 -18.30 6.79 -8.73
CA ALA A 81 -18.93 5.47 -8.86
C ALA A 81 -17.95 4.34 -8.52
N ARG A 82 -16.71 4.45 -8.99
CA ARG A 82 -15.62 3.52 -8.67
C ARG A 82 -15.33 3.44 -7.17
N SER A 83 -15.10 4.58 -6.51
CA SER A 83 -14.80 4.63 -5.07
C SER A 83 -15.97 4.14 -4.20
N LYS A 84 -17.22 4.29 -4.65
CA LYS A 84 -18.39 3.67 -3.99
C LYS A 84 -18.36 2.14 -4.08
N LYS A 85 -17.93 1.57 -5.21
CA LYS A 85 -17.74 0.12 -5.34
C LYS A 85 -16.61 -0.36 -4.41
N GLU A 86 -15.46 0.31 -4.45
CA GLU A 86 -14.31 -0.01 -3.60
C GLU A 86 -14.67 0.05 -2.10
N ALA A 87 -15.46 1.04 -1.67
CA ALA A 87 -15.98 1.12 -0.28
C ALA A 87 -16.77 -0.13 0.14
N ARG A 88 -17.64 -0.65 -0.75
CA ARG A 88 -18.44 -1.84 -0.46
C ARG A 88 -17.57 -3.08 -0.32
N GLU A 89 -16.59 -3.23 -1.20
CA GLU A 89 -15.64 -4.36 -1.16
C GLU A 89 -14.78 -4.31 0.13
N ILE A 90 -14.29 -3.12 0.53
CA ILE A 90 -13.58 -2.94 1.81
C ILE A 90 -14.46 -3.37 2.98
N GLN A 91 -15.73 -2.95 3.00
CA GLN A 91 -16.66 -3.31 4.07
C GLN A 91 -16.98 -4.80 4.11
N GLN A 92 -17.09 -5.46 2.94
CA GLN A 92 -17.28 -6.91 2.85
C GLN A 92 -16.08 -7.67 3.42
N GLN A 93 -14.86 -7.28 3.03
CA GLN A 93 -13.63 -7.88 3.56
C GLN A 93 -13.50 -7.66 5.07
N TYR A 94 -13.79 -6.46 5.55
CA TYR A 94 -13.76 -6.15 6.99
C TYR A 94 -14.67 -7.08 7.77
N LYS A 95 -15.93 -7.22 7.34
CA LYS A 95 -16.90 -8.14 7.95
C LYS A 95 -16.43 -9.59 7.90
N TYR A 96 -15.83 -10.02 6.78
CA TYR A 96 -15.26 -11.35 6.64
C TYR A 96 -14.17 -11.60 7.70
N HIS A 97 -13.15 -10.74 7.79
CA HIS A 97 -12.06 -10.94 8.74
C HIS A 97 -12.55 -10.88 10.20
N ARG A 98 -13.45 -9.97 10.56
CA ARG A 98 -14.05 -9.95 11.90
C ARG A 98 -14.81 -11.23 12.23
N LYS A 99 -15.54 -11.80 11.26
CA LYS A 99 -16.23 -13.09 11.44
C LYS A 99 -15.22 -14.23 11.64
N GLN A 100 -14.17 -14.29 10.81
CA GLN A 100 -13.14 -15.33 10.92
C GLN A 100 -12.36 -15.23 12.23
N ALA A 101 -12.02 -14.02 12.69
CA ALA A 101 -11.39 -13.81 14.00
C ALA A 101 -12.27 -14.37 15.13
N LYS A 102 -13.57 -14.09 15.12
CA LYS A 102 -14.52 -14.63 16.11
C LYS A 102 -14.53 -16.16 16.12
N ILE A 103 -14.59 -16.78 14.93
CA ILE A 103 -14.57 -18.24 14.78
C ILE A 103 -13.25 -18.84 15.29
N ALA A 104 -12.12 -18.21 14.97
CA ALA A 104 -10.81 -18.66 15.42
C ALA A 104 -10.66 -18.53 16.94
N TRP A 105 -11.16 -17.44 17.55
CA TRP A 105 -11.19 -17.30 19.00
C TRP A 105 -12.00 -18.39 19.69
N GLN A 106 -13.15 -18.78 19.15
CA GLN A 106 -13.97 -19.87 19.68
C GLN A 106 -13.25 -21.23 19.66
N LYS A 107 -12.32 -21.42 18.72
CA LYS A 107 -11.51 -22.65 18.61
C LYS A 107 -10.20 -22.58 19.40
N SER A 108 -9.79 -21.38 19.82
CA SER A 108 -8.50 -21.17 20.48
C SER A 108 -8.47 -21.76 21.87
N LYS A 109 -7.45 -22.59 22.12
CA LYS A 109 -7.07 -23.05 23.47
C LYS A 109 -5.84 -22.29 24.02
N THR A 110 -5.25 -21.41 23.21
CA THR A 110 -4.04 -20.67 23.56
C THR A 110 -4.36 -19.60 24.62
N SER A 111 -3.64 -19.63 25.74
CA SER A 111 -3.85 -18.64 26.81
C SER A 111 -3.46 -17.24 26.34
N LYS A 112 -4.17 -16.21 26.83
CA LYS A 112 -3.92 -14.81 26.42
C LYS A 112 -2.46 -14.38 26.63
N ARG A 113 -1.82 -14.84 27.72
CA ARG A 113 -0.42 -14.52 28.04
C ARG A 113 0.57 -15.00 26.97
N LEU A 114 0.30 -16.17 26.36
CA LEU A 114 1.15 -16.74 25.30
C LEU A 114 1.01 -16.00 23.96
N LEU A 115 0.03 -15.09 23.85
CA LEU A 115 -0.23 -14.30 22.64
C LEU A 115 0.36 -12.88 22.70
N ASN A 116 0.96 -12.48 23.83
CA ASN A 116 1.50 -11.12 24.00
C ASN A 116 2.56 -10.78 22.94
N THR A 117 3.50 -11.69 22.67
CA THR A 117 4.50 -11.50 21.62
C THR A 117 3.86 -11.32 20.24
N GLU A 118 2.76 -12.02 19.94
CA GLU A 118 2.06 -11.87 18.66
C GLU A 118 1.36 -10.51 18.57
N ARG A 119 0.78 -10.02 19.67
CA ARG A 119 0.20 -8.67 19.73
C ARG A 119 1.26 -7.59 19.50
N GLU A 120 2.44 -7.74 20.09
CA GLU A 120 3.56 -6.84 19.84
C GLU A 120 4.03 -6.87 18.38
N ASN A 121 4.06 -8.06 17.76
CA ASN A 121 4.38 -8.19 16.34
C ASN A 121 3.35 -7.48 15.45
N ILE A 122 2.05 -7.59 15.78
CA ILE A 122 0.98 -6.88 15.09
C ILE A 122 1.10 -5.36 15.28
N ALA A 123 1.43 -4.88 16.48
CA ALA A 123 1.66 -3.46 16.70
C ALA A 123 2.81 -2.92 15.82
N LYS A 124 3.93 -3.65 15.74
CA LYS A 124 5.05 -3.32 14.85
C LYS A 124 4.63 -3.36 13.37
N PHE A 125 3.82 -4.34 12.99
CA PHE A 125 3.24 -4.45 11.66
C PHE A 125 2.40 -3.23 11.29
N MET A 126 1.48 -2.81 12.17
CA MET A 126 0.64 -1.64 11.96
C MET A 126 1.49 -0.37 11.83
N ALA A 127 2.50 -0.19 12.68
CA ALA A 127 3.42 0.95 12.61
C ALA A 127 4.18 1.04 11.27
N ILE A 128 4.39 -0.10 10.58
CA ILE A 128 4.99 -0.13 9.24
C ILE A 128 3.97 0.22 8.17
N TRP A 129 2.74 -0.29 8.27
CA TRP A 129 1.74 -0.18 7.21
C TRP A 129 0.96 1.14 7.19
N LEU A 130 0.66 1.71 8.35
CA LEU A 130 -0.07 2.99 8.46
C LEU A 130 0.59 4.14 7.66
N PRO A 131 1.91 4.38 7.76
CA PRO A 131 2.55 5.42 6.96
C PRO A 131 2.90 4.96 5.53
N ARG A 132 2.80 3.65 5.22
CA ARG A 132 3.36 3.09 3.98
C ARG A 132 2.72 3.64 2.72
N TYR A 133 1.41 3.89 2.75
CA TYR A 133 0.71 4.47 1.61
C TYR A 133 1.07 5.95 1.41
N PRO A 134 0.93 6.86 2.39
CA PRO A 134 1.33 8.25 2.19
C PRO A 134 2.83 8.39 1.86
N ASN A 135 3.71 7.52 2.39
CA ASN A 135 5.14 7.46 2.02
C ASN A 135 5.40 7.04 0.56
N ARG A 136 4.43 6.43 -0.11
CA ARG A 136 4.55 5.94 -1.50
C ARG A 136 3.53 6.61 -2.43
N PHE A 137 2.86 7.66 -1.96
CA PHE A 137 1.72 8.27 -2.66
C PHE A 137 2.06 8.64 -4.10
N TYR A 138 3.22 9.25 -4.35
CA TYR A 138 3.66 9.67 -5.69
C TYR A 138 4.14 8.52 -6.59
N GLU A 139 4.36 7.34 -6.03
CA GLU A 139 4.90 6.17 -6.73
C GLU A 139 3.81 5.14 -7.08
N PHE A 140 2.76 5.04 -6.26
CA PHE A 140 1.73 4.02 -6.36
C PHE A 140 0.32 4.57 -6.07
N GLY A 141 -0.71 3.84 -6.50
CA GLY A 141 -2.09 4.17 -6.16
C GLY A 141 -2.66 5.38 -6.91
N ILE A 142 -3.31 6.30 -6.19
CA ILE A 142 -4.14 7.36 -6.79
C ILE A 142 -3.31 8.36 -7.60
N TYR A 143 -2.11 8.73 -7.16
CA TYR A 143 -1.30 9.70 -7.89
C TYR A 143 -0.97 9.27 -9.33
N PRO A 144 -0.28 8.14 -9.58
CA PRO A 144 0.04 7.74 -10.95
C PRO A 144 -1.21 7.37 -11.77
N THR A 145 -2.29 6.91 -11.13
CA THR A 145 -3.48 6.44 -11.85
C THR A 145 -4.49 7.54 -12.19
N PHE A 146 -4.54 8.61 -11.40
CA PHE A 146 -5.48 9.72 -11.55
C PHE A 146 -4.75 11.05 -11.74
N PHE A 147 -4.00 11.52 -10.75
CA PHE A 147 -3.42 12.87 -10.78
C PHE A 147 -2.43 13.06 -11.93
N ARG A 148 -1.48 12.14 -12.09
CA ARG A 148 -0.48 12.19 -13.16
C ARG A 148 -1.15 12.22 -14.54
N LYS A 149 -2.15 11.36 -14.75
CA LYS A 149 -2.91 11.33 -16.01
C LYS A 149 -3.68 12.61 -16.27
N GLN A 150 -4.34 13.18 -15.25
CA GLN A 150 -5.05 14.44 -15.40
C GLN A 150 -4.10 15.61 -15.66
N ARG A 151 -2.91 15.58 -15.05
CA ARG A 151 -1.86 16.56 -15.26
C ARG A 151 -1.32 16.50 -16.69
N GLU A 152 -0.96 15.31 -17.16
CA GLU A 152 -0.51 15.09 -18.55
C GLU A 152 -1.54 15.62 -19.56
N ILE A 153 -2.84 15.38 -19.33
CA ILE A 153 -3.91 15.90 -20.18
C ILE A 153 -4.01 17.44 -20.14
N ALA A 154 -3.74 18.06 -18.99
CA ALA A 154 -3.76 19.52 -18.85
C ALA A 154 -2.56 20.16 -19.56
N GLU A 155 -1.36 19.57 -19.41
CA GLU A 155 -0.14 20.01 -20.10
C GLU A 155 -0.27 19.91 -21.61
N GLN A 156 -0.87 18.82 -22.14
CA GLN A 156 -1.14 18.68 -23.58
C GLN A 156 -2.09 19.75 -24.15
N LYS A 157 -2.79 20.48 -23.28
CA LYS A 157 -3.71 21.57 -23.64
C LYS A 157 -3.14 22.94 -23.30
N ASP A 158 -1.87 23.02 -22.92
CA ASP A 158 -1.21 24.22 -22.41
C ASP A 158 -1.94 24.85 -21.21
N ASP A 159 -2.72 24.06 -20.46
CA ASP A 159 -3.44 24.49 -19.26
C ASP A 159 -2.55 24.30 -18.02
N TYR A 160 -1.47 25.09 -17.98
CA TYR A 160 -0.46 25.02 -16.91
C TYR A 160 -1.03 25.41 -15.54
N VAL A 161 -2.07 26.25 -15.50
CA VAL A 161 -2.79 26.59 -14.27
C VAL A 161 -3.48 25.36 -13.71
N LYS A 162 -4.21 24.60 -14.53
CA LYS A 162 -4.85 23.36 -14.09
C LYS A 162 -3.85 22.28 -13.73
N ALA A 163 -2.77 22.10 -14.50
CA ALA A 163 -1.71 21.15 -14.17
C ALA A 163 -1.13 21.44 -12.77
N LEU A 164 -0.89 22.71 -12.46
CA LEU A 164 -0.39 23.13 -11.16
C LEU A 164 -1.41 22.96 -10.03
N GLN A 165 -2.70 23.22 -10.29
CA GLN A 165 -3.78 22.95 -9.33
C GLN A 165 -3.91 21.45 -9.00
N LEU A 166 -3.71 20.57 -9.99
CA LEU A 166 -3.73 19.12 -9.77
C LEU A 166 -2.58 18.67 -8.86
N GLU A 167 -1.38 19.22 -9.01
CA GLU A 167 -0.26 18.93 -8.10
C GLU A 167 -0.48 19.49 -6.70
N ALA A 168 -1.08 20.68 -6.59
CA ALA A 168 -1.47 21.23 -5.29
C ALA A 168 -2.50 20.34 -4.58
N ASP A 169 -3.50 19.87 -5.32
CA ASP A 169 -4.52 18.96 -4.82
C ASP A 169 -3.93 17.59 -4.44
N ALA A 170 -2.97 17.08 -5.21
CA ALA A 170 -2.24 15.85 -4.89
C ALA A 170 -1.44 15.99 -3.58
N ALA A 171 -0.74 17.10 -3.39
CA ALA A 171 0.00 17.39 -2.16
C ALA A 171 -0.92 17.51 -0.95
N GLU A 172 -2.05 18.22 -1.06
CA GLU A 172 -3.06 18.32 0.00
C GLU A 172 -3.67 16.95 0.33
N MET A 173 -3.93 16.13 -0.69
CA MET A 173 -4.43 14.77 -0.48
C MET A 173 -3.42 13.91 0.28
N CYS A 174 -2.13 14.00 -0.05
CA CYS A 174 -1.07 13.31 0.66
C CYS A 174 -0.98 13.78 2.12
N ALA A 175 -1.04 15.09 2.39
CA ALA A 175 -1.11 15.62 3.75
C ALA A 175 -2.32 15.09 4.53
N THR A 176 -3.49 15.07 3.90
CA THR A 176 -4.73 14.54 4.52
C THR A 176 -4.59 13.06 4.88
N GLN A 177 -3.84 12.28 4.09
CA GLN A 177 -3.56 10.88 4.41
C GLN A 177 -2.66 10.75 5.64
N TYR A 178 -1.60 11.55 5.77
CA TYR A 178 -0.80 11.57 7.00
C TYR A 178 -1.65 11.90 8.23
N GLU A 179 -2.54 12.88 8.10
CA GLU A 179 -3.46 13.27 9.19
C GLU A 179 -4.40 12.12 9.59
N LYS A 180 -5.13 11.56 8.62
CA LYS A 180 -6.20 10.59 8.90
C LYS A 180 -5.73 9.17 9.15
N ILE A 181 -4.49 8.82 8.80
CA ILE A 181 -3.99 7.44 8.86
C ILE A 181 -2.95 7.31 9.99
N PRO A 182 -1.66 7.66 9.83
CA PRO A 182 -0.69 7.46 10.91
C PRO A 182 -0.92 8.40 12.10
N ILE A 183 -1.24 9.68 11.91
CA ILE A 183 -1.39 10.65 13.01
C ILE A 183 -2.63 10.34 13.86
N THR A 184 -3.79 10.15 13.23
CA THR A 184 -5.03 9.78 13.92
C THR A 184 -4.92 8.44 14.67
N TYR A 185 -4.11 7.51 14.17
CA TYR A 185 -3.81 6.26 14.89
C TYR A 185 -2.88 6.45 16.10
N GLY A 186 -2.24 7.61 16.22
CA GLY A 186 -1.33 7.95 17.32
C GLY A 186 0.15 7.73 17.02
N LEU A 187 0.55 7.60 15.75
CA LEU A 187 1.98 7.55 15.39
C LEU A 187 2.61 8.94 15.43
N GLU A 188 3.64 9.08 16.25
CA GLU A 188 4.38 10.33 16.43
C GLU A 188 5.33 10.63 15.27
N GLY A 189 5.66 11.92 15.08
CA GLY A 189 6.66 12.37 14.12
C GLY A 189 6.16 12.48 12.69
N TYR A 190 4.90 12.16 12.41
CA TYR A 190 4.30 12.28 11.07
C TYR A 190 3.70 13.66 10.79
N GLN A 191 3.52 14.51 11.80
CA GLN A 191 3.04 15.89 11.66
C GLN A 191 3.93 16.70 10.73
N LYS A 192 5.27 16.54 10.83
CA LYS A 192 6.23 17.22 9.95
C LYS A 192 6.01 16.90 8.45
N HIS A 193 5.58 15.67 8.13
CA HIS A 193 5.28 15.25 6.76
C HIS A 193 4.00 15.90 6.26
N ARG A 194 2.92 15.84 7.06
CA ARG A 194 1.67 16.56 6.79
C ARG A 194 1.93 18.04 6.54
N ASP A 195 2.65 18.72 7.43
CA ASP A 195 2.89 20.15 7.38
C ASP A 195 3.75 20.55 6.17
N ALA A 196 4.73 19.72 5.79
CA ALA A 196 5.52 19.93 4.58
C ALA A 196 4.65 19.83 3.31
N TYR A 197 3.79 18.82 3.23
CA TYR A 197 2.86 18.67 2.11
C TYR A 197 1.80 19.78 2.06
N GLN A 198 1.31 20.26 3.20
CA GLN A 198 0.40 21.41 3.26
C GLN A 198 1.08 22.70 2.78
N ARG A 199 2.31 22.98 3.25
CA ARG A 199 3.08 24.13 2.77
C ARG A 199 3.35 24.05 1.27
N HIS A 200 3.64 22.86 0.76
CA HIS A 200 3.83 22.64 -0.66
C HIS A 200 2.53 22.90 -1.46
N ALA A 201 1.39 22.36 -1.02
CA ALA A 201 0.10 22.61 -1.65
C ALA A 201 -0.25 24.11 -1.68
N ALA A 202 -0.02 24.83 -0.58
CA ALA A 202 -0.24 26.28 -0.49
C ALA A 202 0.67 27.06 -1.45
N LEU A 203 1.96 26.69 -1.54
CA LEU A 203 2.92 27.27 -2.48
C LEU A 203 2.43 27.13 -3.93
N LEU A 204 2.03 25.91 -4.33
CA LEU A 204 1.55 25.65 -5.68
C LEU A 204 0.27 26.43 -5.98
N ARG A 205 -0.67 26.52 -5.03
CA ARG A 205 -1.88 27.35 -5.17
C ARG A 205 -1.57 28.83 -5.36
N GLY A 206 -0.65 29.40 -4.57
CA GLY A 206 -0.24 30.80 -4.73
C GLY A 206 0.32 31.11 -6.13
N ARG A 207 1.01 30.15 -6.73
CA ARG A 207 1.58 30.26 -8.09
C ARG A 207 0.51 30.19 -9.20
N THR A 208 -0.65 29.57 -8.95
CA THR A 208 -1.75 29.50 -9.95
C THR A 208 -2.38 30.85 -10.28
N GLN A 209 -2.14 31.88 -9.46
CA GLN A 209 -2.61 33.25 -9.69
C GLN A 209 -1.74 34.02 -10.69
N GLN A 210 -0.63 33.43 -11.14
CA GLN A 210 0.29 34.02 -12.11
C GLN A 210 -0.09 33.57 -13.52
N ASN A 211 0.13 34.43 -14.53
CA ASN A 211 -0.04 34.03 -15.93
C ASN A 211 1.13 33.12 -16.33
N LEU A 212 0.91 31.80 -16.23
CA LEU A 212 1.95 30.79 -16.43
C LEU A 212 2.08 30.43 -17.91
N LYS A 213 3.28 30.61 -18.47
CA LYS A 213 3.64 30.13 -19.82
C LYS A 213 4.22 28.72 -19.82
N ALA A 214 4.59 28.19 -18.65
CA ALA A 214 5.15 26.86 -18.44
C ALA A 214 4.94 26.45 -16.97
N LEU A 215 5.10 25.17 -16.67
CA LEU A 215 5.08 24.70 -15.28
C LEU A 215 6.32 25.16 -14.52
N PRO A 216 6.15 25.68 -13.28
CA PRO A 216 7.28 25.97 -12.41
C PRO A 216 7.94 24.67 -11.93
N THR A 217 9.25 24.71 -11.68
CA THR A 217 10.04 23.56 -11.21
C THR A 217 9.50 22.95 -9.92
N GLU A 218 8.81 23.74 -9.11
CA GLU A 218 8.19 23.31 -7.86
C GLU A 218 7.07 22.29 -8.08
N ALA A 219 6.44 22.24 -9.26
CA ALA A 219 5.37 21.29 -9.55
C ALA A 219 5.80 19.82 -9.40
N ASP A 220 7.10 19.52 -9.59
CA ASP A 220 7.64 18.15 -9.53
C ASP A 220 8.23 17.77 -8.17
N LYS A 221 8.30 18.71 -7.23
CA LYS A 221 8.99 18.52 -5.94
C LYS A 221 8.20 17.69 -4.92
N GLY A 222 6.94 17.35 -5.19
CA GLY A 222 6.10 16.59 -4.27
C GLY A 222 6.68 15.23 -3.85
N LYS A 223 7.36 14.54 -4.78
CA LYS A 223 8.05 13.27 -4.49
C LYS A 223 9.27 13.45 -3.59
N GLU A 224 9.96 14.59 -3.70
CA GLU A 224 11.22 14.86 -3.00
C GLU A 224 11.01 15.18 -1.51
N ILE A 225 9.80 15.57 -1.11
CA ILE A 225 9.45 15.91 0.28
C ILE A 225 9.68 14.70 1.22
N ILE A 226 9.32 13.49 0.80
CA ILE A 226 9.54 12.28 1.62
C ILE A 226 11.03 11.96 1.73
N SER A 227 11.79 12.11 0.65
CA SER A 227 13.24 11.87 0.67
C SER A 227 14.01 12.91 1.50
N SER A 228 13.52 14.16 1.56
CA SER A 228 14.16 15.23 2.33
C SER A 228 13.82 15.18 3.81
N LEU A 229 12.64 14.69 4.16
CA LEU A 229 12.23 14.48 5.54
C LEU A 229 12.66 13.10 6.00
N GLU A 230 13.96 12.90 6.27
CA GLU A 230 14.60 11.67 6.80
C GLU A 230 13.60 10.55 7.13
N THR A 231 13.05 9.92 6.09
CA THR A 231 12.08 8.86 6.32
C THR A 231 12.96 7.70 6.61
N ARG A 232 13.22 7.49 7.91
CA ARG A 232 14.15 6.49 8.43
C ARG A 232 13.97 5.25 7.58
N ARG A 233 14.96 4.93 6.73
CA ARG A 233 14.92 3.65 6.01
C ARG A 233 14.78 2.63 7.10
N LEU A 234 13.62 1.97 7.15
CA LEU A 234 13.26 1.14 8.27
C LEU A 234 14.37 0.09 8.51
N TYR A 235 15.08 -0.33 7.43
CA TYR A 235 16.22 -1.23 7.50
C TYR A 235 17.36 -0.85 6.53
N PRO A 236 18.63 -1.13 6.89
CA PRO A 236 19.78 -0.99 5.99
C PRO A 236 19.69 -1.96 4.80
N ARG A 237 20.14 -1.52 3.61
CA ARG A 237 20.18 -2.33 2.37
C ARG A 237 20.91 -3.68 2.55
N GLN A 238 22.01 -3.68 3.30
CA GLN A 238 22.81 -4.86 3.61
C GLN A 238 22.02 -5.97 4.33
N ARG A 239 21.04 -5.59 5.16
CA ARG A 239 20.15 -6.54 5.84
C ARG A 239 19.23 -7.23 4.83
N GLY A 240 18.66 -6.46 3.90
CA GLY A 240 17.80 -6.98 2.84
C GLY A 240 18.51 -8.00 1.95
N ASP A 241 19.77 -7.75 1.58
CA ASP A 241 20.56 -8.66 0.75
C ASP A 241 20.88 -9.98 1.47
N ALA A 242 21.15 -9.93 2.78
CA ALA A 242 21.33 -11.13 3.60
C ALA A 242 20.03 -11.96 3.68
N ILE A 243 18.89 -11.31 3.93
CA ILE A 243 17.57 -11.94 3.96
C ILE A 243 17.22 -12.60 2.62
N LEU A 244 17.51 -11.92 1.51
CA LEU A 244 17.30 -12.46 0.16
C LEU A 244 18.14 -13.72 -0.09
N ARG A 245 19.42 -13.70 0.30
CA ARG A 245 20.28 -14.88 0.19
C ARG A 245 19.73 -16.04 1.02
N MET A 246 19.30 -15.77 2.25
CA MET A 246 18.71 -16.80 3.11
C MET A 246 17.44 -17.40 2.49
N ALA A 247 16.49 -16.57 2.06
CA ALA A 247 15.27 -17.04 1.42
C ALA A 247 15.56 -17.88 0.15
N LYS A 248 16.50 -17.46 -0.70
CA LYS A 248 16.91 -18.19 -1.91
C LYS A 248 17.61 -19.52 -1.61
N SER A 249 18.28 -19.62 -0.46
CA SER A 249 19.02 -20.82 -0.09
C SER A 249 18.14 -21.91 0.53
N ASP A 250 16.95 -21.58 1.04
CA ASP A 250 16.02 -22.52 1.65
C ASP A 250 15.55 -23.58 0.64
N ALA A 251 15.63 -24.85 1.05
CA ALA A 251 15.31 -25.99 0.19
C ALA A 251 13.85 -26.01 -0.26
N ARG A 252 12.91 -25.54 0.57
CA ARG A 252 11.48 -25.48 0.23
C ARG A 252 11.21 -24.40 -0.81
N VAL A 253 11.90 -23.26 -0.70
CA VAL A 253 11.83 -22.19 -1.71
C VAL A 253 12.40 -22.68 -3.03
N LYS A 254 13.58 -23.32 -3.02
CA LYS A 254 14.17 -23.90 -4.24
C LYS A 254 13.25 -24.93 -4.89
N ALA A 255 12.67 -25.83 -4.10
CA ALA A 255 11.74 -26.84 -4.59
C ALA A 255 10.47 -26.20 -5.19
N ALA A 256 9.92 -25.16 -4.56
CA ALA A 256 8.75 -24.44 -5.08
C ALA A 256 9.05 -23.64 -6.35
N LEU A 257 10.26 -23.10 -6.49
CA LEU A 257 10.69 -22.39 -7.70
C LEU A 257 10.99 -23.35 -8.86
N GLY A 258 11.50 -24.55 -8.60
CA GLY A 258 11.84 -25.52 -9.63
C GLY A 258 12.65 -24.90 -10.79
N ASP A 259 12.21 -25.15 -12.02
CA ASP A 259 12.84 -24.65 -13.25
C ASP A 259 12.24 -23.32 -13.75
N GLN A 260 11.58 -22.56 -12.87
CA GLN A 260 10.98 -21.28 -13.26
C GLN A 260 12.08 -20.27 -13.66
N PHE A 261 12.01 -19.78 -14.90
CA PHE A 261 12.89 -18.74 -15.41
C PHE A 261 12.35 -17.33 -15.15
N GLY A 262 13.24 -16.34 -15.09
CA GLY A 262 12.85 -14.93 -14.93
C GLY A 262 12.20 -14.59 -13.59
N VAL A 263 12.56 -15.33 -12.53
CA VAL A 263 12.03 -15.10 -11.18
C VAL A 263 12.76 -13.92 -10.52
N HIS A 264 11.98 -12.94 -10.07
CA HIS A 264 12.43 -11.80 -9.29
C HIS A 264 12.00 -11.95 -7.83
N ALA A 265 12.89 -11.56 -6.90
CA ALA A 265 12.63 -11.63 -5.47
C ALA A 265 12.47 -10.23 -4.88
N TYR A 266 11.41 -10.02 -4.10
CA TYR A 266 11.02 -8.73 -3.55
C TYR A 266 10.94 -8.84 -2.01
N PRO A 267 11.98 -8.40 -1.28
CA PRO A 267 11.98 -8.43 0.17
C PRO A 267 11.20 -7.23 0.71
N SER A 268 10.33 -7.47 1.68
CA SER A 268 9.47 -6.47 2.29
C SER A 268 9.44 -6.67 3.80
N PHE A 269 10.02 -5.73 4.53
CA PHE A 269 10.03 -5.78 5.99
C PHE A 269 8.66 -5.41 6.59
N GLN A 270 8.29 -6.11 7.66
CA GLN A 270 6.94 -6.08 8.28
C GLN A 270 6.92 -5.64 9.75
N GLY A 271 8.01 -5.11 10.29
CA GLY A 271 8.08 -4.64 11.69
C GLY A 271 8.84 -5.60 12.61
N PHE A 272 8.80 -6.89 12.27
CA PHE A 272 9.35 -7.98 13.09
C PHE A 272 9.90 -9.15 12.26
N VAL A 273 9.50 -9.25 10.99
CA VAL A 273 9.97 -10.26 10.02
C VAL A 273 10.10 -9.63 8.64
N TRP A 274 10.77 -10.35 7.75
CA TRP A 274 10.75 -10.08 6.32
C TRP A 274 9.82 -11.04 5.60
N VAL A 275 9.05 -10.51 4.67
CA VAL A 275 8.32 -11.28 3.67
C VAL A 275 9.07 -11.15 2.36
N VAL A 276 9.46 -12.28 1.75
CA VAL A 276 10.12 -12.32 0.45
C VAL A 276 9.18 -12.98 -0.55
N SER A 277 8.67 -12.18 -1.48
CA SER A 277 7.84 -12.66 -2.60
C SER A 277 8.72 -12.95 -3.79
N PHE A 278 8.59 -14.14 -4.37
CA PHE A 278 9.26 -14.54 -5.59
C PHE A 278 8.22 -14.59 -6.71
N SER A 279 8.38 -13.72 -7.70
CA SER A 279 7.39 -13.56 -8.78
C SER A 279 8.06 -13.64 -10.14
N ASN A 280 7.36 -14.16 -11.13
CA ASN A 280 7.74 -14.03 -12.54
C ASN A 280 6.69 -13.17 -13.28
N HIS A 281 7.06 -12.62 -14.44
CA HIS A 281 6.16 -11.75 -15.21
C HIS A 281 4.95 -12.49 -15.82
N GLY A 282 5.00 -13.83 -15.94
CA GLY A 282 3.95 -14.64 -16.58
C GLY A 282 2.92 -15.28 -15.65
N SER A 283 3.27 -15.56 -14.39
CA SER A 283 2.46 -16.35 -13.45
C SER A 283 2.13 -15.59 -12.15
N GLY A 284 2.71 -14.40 -11.95
CA GLY A 284 2.53 -13.63 -10.71
C GLY A 284 3.42 -14.14 -9.58
N ASN A 285 2.97 -14.02 -8.34
CA ASN A 285 3.71 -14.49 -7.17
C ASN A 285 3.72 -16.03 -7.12
N ILE A 286 4.90 -16.62 -7.24
CA ILE A 286 5.14 -18.07 -7.29
C ILE A 286 5.26 -18.63 -5.89
N VAL A 287 6.13 -18.03 -5.07
CA VAL A 287 6.40 -18.48 -3.70
C VAL A 287 6.65 -17.30 -2.78
N THR A 288 6.19 -17.41 -1.54
CA THR A 288 6.39 -16.41 -0.48
C THR A 288 7.10 -17.03 0.71
N ALA A 289 8.24 -16.47 1.11
CA ALA A 289 8.96 -16.89 2.30
C ALA A 289 8.80 -15.86 3.43
N ILE A 290 8.61 -16.33 4.66
CA ILE A 290 8.72 -15.49 5.87
C ILE A 290 10.09 -15.76 6.48
N VAL A 291 10.89 -14.71 6.64
CA VAL A 291 12.23 -14.79 7.24
C VAL A 291 12.24 -14.00 8.54
N ASP A 292 12.68 -14.64 9.62
CA ASP A 292 12.84 -13.99 10.90
C ASP A 292 13.91 -12.89 10.83
N GLU A 293 13.58 -11.70 11.32
CA GLU A 293 14.52 -10.58 11.24
C GLU A 293 15.75 -10.82 12.09
N LYS A 294 15.62 -11.37 13.30
CA LYS A 294 16.75 -11.47 14.23
C LYS A 294 17.71 -12.61 13.87
N THR A 295 17.15 -13.75 13.49
CA THR A 295 17.89 -15.00 13.29
C THR A 295 18.18 -15.31 11.83
N ALA A 296 17.58 -14.56 10.89
CA ALA A 296 17.68 -14.81 9.45
C ALA A 296 17.24 -16.23 9.04
N LYS A 297 16.41 -16.89 9.86
CA LYS A 297 15.85 -18.21 9.57
C LYS A 297 14.55 -18.10 8.79
N VAL A 298 14.36 -18.97 7.80
CA VAL A 298 13.09 -19.06 7.07
C VAL A 298 12.06 -19.79 7.92
N LEU A 299 11.08 -19.02 8.42
CA LEU A 299 10.04 -19.49 9.32
C LEU A 299 8.96 -20.30 8.58
N ASP A 300 8.60 -19.89 7.37
CA ASP A 300 7.55 -20.55 6.58
C ASP A 300 7.65 -20.21 5.09
N VAL A 301 7.02 -21.05 4.24
CA VAL A 301 7.00 -20.94 2.78
C VAL A 301 5.60 -21.26 2.23
N PHE A 302 5.09 -20.40 1.34
CA PHE A 302 3.75 -20.48 0.74
C PHE A 302 3.78 -20.46 -0.76
#